data_AF-A0A955SW07-F1
#
_entry.id   AF-A0A955SW07-F1
#
_cell.length_a   1.000
_cell.length_b   1.000
_cell.length_c   1.000
_cell.angle_alpha   90.00
_cell.angle_beta   90.00
_cell.angle_gamma   90.00
#
_symmetry.space_group_name_H-M   'P 1'
#
loop_
_entity.id
_entity.type
_entity.pdbx_description
1 polymer ?
#
loop_
_entity_poly.entity_id
_entity_poly.type
_entity_poly.pdbx_seq_one_letter_code
_entity_poly.pdbx_strand_id
1 'polypeptide(L)'
;MKPLGILIAILLGISWAALAQSQASPQESPPFPMTIPGDPVFPDRTIDIRDCGAVGDGLTLNTQAFARAINGCAEAGGGKVLVPPGIWLTGAIHLRSHVNLHIQEGAEIRFSTDPEDYLPPVFVRWAGFECYNYSPLIYARDCQNIAITGDGCLNGQGPYWWDWAELQDRVAGELYALVLK
;
A
#
# COMPACT_ATOMS: atom_id res chain seq x y z
N MET A 1 -2.88 -75.40 -27.64
CA MET A 1 -2.53 -75.82 -26.27
C MET A 1 -2.49 -74.57 -25.39
N LYS A 2 -3.34 -74.53 -24.36
CA LYS A 2 -3.52 -73.49 -23.32
C LYS A 2 -2.33 -73.45 -22.32
N PRO A 3 -2.16 -72.48 -21.39
CA PRO A 3 -2.96 -71.27 -21.09
C PRO A 3 -2.17 -70.00 -20.61
N LEU A 4 -2.95 -68.97 -20.25
CA LEU A 4 -2.85 -68.08 -19.08
C LEU A 4 -1.71 -67.06 -18.90
N GLY A 5 -2.10 -65.80 -18.70
CA GLY A 5 -1.31 -64.77 -18.04
C GLY A 5 -1.94 -63.38 -18.13
N ILE A 6 -2.99 -63.12 -17.33
CA ILE A 6 -3.55 -61.78 -17.12
C ILE A 6 -2.54 -60.97 -16.31
N LEU A 7 -2.17 -59.76 -16.76
CA LEU A 7 -1.76 -58.70 -15.84
C LEU A 7 -2.31 -57.35 -16.29
N ILE A 8 -3.37 -56.94 -15.60
CA ILE A 8 -3.89 -55.58 -15.56
C ILE A 8 -2.92 -54.76 -14.70
N ALA A 9 -2.29 -53.74 -15.27
CA ALA A 9 -1.58 -52.72 -14.50
C ALA A 9 -2.37 -51.41 -14.61
N ILE A 10 -3.21 -51.18 -13.59
CA ILE A 10 -3.90 -49.91 -13.34
C ILE A 10 -2.81 -48.88 -12.98
N LEU A 11 -2.60 -47.89 -13.85
CA LEU A 11 -1.85 -46.68 -13.52
C LEU A 11 -2.67 -45.86 -12.53
N LEU A 12 -2.47 -46.10 -11.23
CA LEU A 12 -2.99 -45.26 -10.16
C LEU A 12 -2.28 -43.91 -10.22
N GLY A 13 -3.05 -42.89 -10.59
CA GLY A 13 -2.65 -41.50 -10.45
C GLY A 13 -2.39 -41.18 -8.99
N ILE A 14 -1.16 -40.82 -8.68
CA ILE A 14 -0.82 -40.11 -7.45
C ILE A 14 -0.52 -38.68 -7.90
N SER A 15 -1.57 -37.86 -7.91
CA SER A 15 -1.46 -36.42 -7.99
C SER A 15 -0.64 -35.96 -6.80
N TRP A 16 0.54 -35.41 -7.06
CA TRP A 16 1.37 -34.77 -6.04
C TRP A 16 0.77 -33.39 -5.75
N ALA A 17 -0.39 -33.36 -5.11
CA ALA A 17 -0.86 -32.15 -4.46
C ALA A 17 -0.01 -31.99 -3.20
N ALA A 18 1.18 -31.40 -3.38
CA ALA A 18 1.96 -30.86 -2.28
C ALA A 18 1.09 -29.80 -1.60
N LEU A 19 0.43 -30.18 -0.52
CA LEU A 19 -0.06 -29.25 0.48
C LEU A 19 1.17 -28.51 1.01
N ALA A 20 1.47 -27.35 0.42
CA ALA A 20 2.34 -26.37 1.01
C ALA A 20 1.63 -25.87 2.28
N GLN A 21 1.77 -26.62 3.38
CA GLN A 21 1.50 -26.09 4.70
C GLN A 21 2.57 -25.02 4.94
N SER A 22 2.18 -23.76 4.74
CA SER A 22 2.91 -22.61 5.27
C SER A 22 2.99 -22.78 6.79
N GLN A 23 4.08 -23.37 7.27
CA GLN A 23 4.41 -23.37 8.69
C GLN A 23 4.71 -21.90 9.04
N ALA A 24 3.78 -21.23 9.72
CA ALA A 24 4.05 -19.92 10.29
C ALA A 24 5.27 -20.05 11.21
N SER A 25 6.28 -19.20 11.02
CA SER A 25 7.46 -19.19 11.88
C SER A 25 7.06 -18.96 13.34
N PRO A 26 7.70 -19.61 14.33
CA PRO A 26 7.46 -19.33 15.73
C PRO A 26 7.61 -17.83 15.99
N GLN A 27 6.58 -17.20 16.53
CA GLN A 27 6.64 -15.77 16.85
C GLN A 27 7.53 -15.58 18.07
N GLU A 28 8.82 -15.35 17.83
CA GLU A 28 9.77 -14.96 18.88
C GLU A 28 9.40 -13.56 19.37
N SER A 29 9.07 -13.45 20.65
CA SER A 29 8.88 -12.15 21.30
C SER A 29 10.20 -11.36 21.28
N PRO A 30 10.18 -10.04 21.03
CA PRO A 30 11.39 -9.22 20.99
C PRO A 30 12.23 -9.36 22.28
N PRO A 31 13.57 -9.29 22.23
CA PRO A 31 14.45 -9.46 23.40
C PRO A 31 14.46 -8.24 24.34
N PHE A 32 13.52 -7.31 24.18
CA PHE A 32 13.35 -6.11 24.97
C PHE A 32 11.86 -5.82 25.17
N PRO A 33 11.46 -5.17 26.28
CA PRO A 33 10.08 -4.78 26.51
C PRO A 33 9.62 -3.84 25.39
N MET A 34 8.64 -4.29 24.61
CA MET A 34 8.01 -3.50 23.56
C MET A 34 6.61 -3.11 24.04
N THR A 35 6.37 -1.82 24.23
CA THR A 35 5.01 -1.32 24.42
C THR A 35 4.32 -1.33 23.07
N ILE A 36 3.34 -2.21 22.89
CA ILE A 36 2.48 -2.20 21.71
C ILE A 36 1.46 -1.07 21.92
N PRO A 37 1.40 -0.07 21.02
CA PRO A 37 0.35 0.95 21.07
C PRO A 37 -1.02 0.27 20.98
N GLY A 38 -1.99 0.73 21.78
CA GLY A 38 -3.37 0.26 21.64
C GLY A 38 -3.98 0.67 20.30
N ASP A 39 -5.10 0.04 19.94
CA ASP A 39 -5.80 0.37 18.69
C ASP A 39 -6.24 1.84 18.68
N PRO A 40 -6.10 2.54 17.54
CA PRO A 40 -6.54 3.91 17.44
C PRO A 40 -8.07 4.00 17.56
N VAL A 41 -8.54 4.89 18.43
CA VAL A 41 -9.97 5.15 18.64
C VAL A 41 -10.35 6.45 17.93
N PHE A 42 -11.46 6.41 17.19
CA PHE A 42 -11.94 7.54 16.40
C PHE A 42 -13.35 7.96 16.86
N PRO A 43 -13.67 9.26 16.87
CA PRO A 43 -15.05 9.73 17.00
C PRO A 43 -15.94 9.13 15.90
N ASP A 44 -17.23 8.91 16.20
CA ASP A 44 -18.23 8.50 15.21
C ASP A 44 -18.64 9.70 14.34
N ARG A 45 -17.70 10.10 13.48
CA ARG A 45 -17.86 11.15 12.48
C ARG A 45 -17.33 10.63 11.17
N THR A 46 -18.08 10.89 10.10
CA THR A 46 -17.68 10.52 8.75
C THR A 46 -17.69 11.74 7.85
N ILE A 47 -16.62 11.93 7.08
CA ILE A 47 -16.53 12.88 5.96
C ILE A 47 -16.35 12.07 4.69
N ASP A 48 -17.31 12.15 3.78
CA ASP A 48 -17.21 11.53 2.46
C ASP A 48 -16.39 12.40 1.51
N ILE A 49 -15.46 11.81 0.76
CA ILE A 49 -14.63 12.56 -0.18
C ILE A 49 -15.47 13.20 -1.31
N ARG A 50 -16.65 12.68 -1.62
CA ARG A 50 -17.59 13.25 -2.61
C ARG A 50 -18.12 14.60 -2.15
N ASP A 51 -18.39 14.75 -0.86
CA ASP A 51 -18.81 16.03 -0.26
C ASP A 51 -17.69 17.08 -0.30
N CYS A 52 -16.45 16.62 -0.50
CA CYS A 52 -15.27 17.45 -0.69
C CYS A 52 -14.94 17.71 -2.17
N GLY A 53 -15.81 17.30 -3.11
CA GLY A 53 -15.67 17.51 -4.54
C GLY A 53 -14.87 16.44 -5.28
N ALA A 54 -14.70 15.24 -4.70
CA ALA A 54 -14.10 14.12 -5.41
C ALA A 54 -15.05 13.55 -6.48
N VAL A 55 -14.48 13.12 -7.61
CA VAL A 55 -15.18 12.46 -8.73
C VAL A 55 -14.53 11.09 -8.98
N GLY A 56 -15.35 10.04 -8.89
CA GLY A 56 -14.91 8.63 -8.93
C GLY A 56 -14.88 8.02 -10.33
N ASP A 57 -14.48 8.81 -11.34
CA ASP A 57 -14.45 8.42 -12.76
C ASP A 57 -13.13 7.76 -13.20
N GLY A 58 -12.15 7.69 -12.31
CA GLY A 58 -10.80 7.20 -12.60
C GLY A 58 -9.93 8.10 -13.47
N LEU A 59 -10.38 9.33 -13.75
CA LEU A 59 -9.73 10.31 -14.63
C LEU A 59 -9.48 11.65 -13.93
N THR A 60 -10.43 12.09 -13.11
CA THR A 60 -10.33 13.35 -12.36
C THR A 60 -9.30 13.22 -11.24
N LEU A 61 -8.34 14.15 -11.20
CA LEU A 61 -7.33 14.18 -10.13
C LEU A 61 -7.94 14.69 -8.81
N ASN A 62 -8.11 13.78 -7.85
CA ASN A 62 -8.81 14.01 -6.59
C ASN A 62 -7.91 14.48 -5.44
N THR A 63 -6.63 14.77 -5.67
CA THR A 63 -5.64 15.10 -4.63
C THR A 63 -6.13 16.19 -3.68
N GLN A 64 -6.73 17.25 -4.22
CA GLN A 64 -7.27 18.37 -3.43
C GLN A 64 -8.56 18.00 -2.66
N ALA A 65 -9.38 17.08 -3.19
CA ALA A 65 -10.55 16.59 -2.49
C ALA A 65 -10.17 15.71 -1.29
N PHE A 66 -9.18 14.83 -1.46
CA PHE A 66 -8.59 14.07 -0.35
C PHE A 66 -8.00 15.02 0.72
N ALA A 67 -7.21 16.01 0.31
CA ALA A 67 -6.63 16.98 1.25
C ALA A 67 -7.70 17.75 2.05
N ARG A 68 -8.77 18.22 1.38
CA ARG A 68 -9.90 18.86 2.06
C ARG A 68 -10.60 17.93 3.04
N ALA A 69 -10.89 16.69 2.65
CA ALA A 69 -11.56 15.72 3.51
C ALA A 69 -10.73 15.40 4.76
N ILE A 70 -9.42 15.16 4.58
CA ILE A 70 -8.50 14.83 5.67
C ILE A 70 -8.31 16.02 6.62
N ASN A 71 -8.07 17.22 6.08
CA ASN A 71 -7.90 18.41 6.90
C ASN A 71 -9.18 18.74 7.66
N GLY A 72 -10.33 18.72 6.99
CA GLY A 72 -11.63 18.94 7.64
C GLY A 72 -11.93 17.89 8.72
N CYS A 73 -11.55 16.63 8.51
CA CYS A 73 -11.72 15.57 9.49
C CYS A 73 -10.85 15.82 10.73
N ALA A 74 -9.58 16.15 10.53
CA ALA A 74 -8.66 16.47 11.61
C ALA A 74 -9.07 17.73 12.39
N GLU A 75 -9.46 18.81 11.69
CA GLU A 75 -9.93 20.07 12.28
C GLU A 75 -11.21 19.89 13.11
N ALA A 76 -12.08 18.95 12.73
CA ALA A 76 -13.25 18.57 13.51
C ALA A 76 -12.94 17.72 14.76
N GLY A 77 -11.67 17.41 15.02
CA GLY A 77 -11.23 16.57 16.14
C GLY A 77 -11.10 15.09 15.78
N GLY A 78 -11.03 14.76 14.50
CA GLY A 78 -10.84 13.41 13.98
C GLY A 78 -12.13 12.67 13.61
N GLY A 79 -11.94 11.46 13.11
CA GLY A 79 -13.00 10.59 12.61
C GLY A 79 -12.58 9.82 11.37
N LYS A 80 -13.57 9.46 10.56
CA LYS A 80 -13.43 8.66 9.34
C LYS A 80 -13.52 9.52 8.09
N VAL A 81 -12.52 9.44 7.22
CA VAL A 81 -12.61 9.91 5.84
C VAL A 81 -13.03 8.72 4.98
N LEU A 82 -14.22 8.78 4.39
CA LEU A 82 -14.83 7.70 3.63
C LEU A 82 -14.50 7.82 2.14
N VAL A 83 -13.96 6.74 1.57
CA VAL A 83 -13.76 6.56 0.14
C VAL A 83 -14.78 5.52 -0.36
N PRO A 84 -15.86 5.95 -1.04
CA PRO A 84 -16.92 5.07 -1.47
C PRO A 84 -16.55 4.29 -2.75
N PRO A 85 -17.36 3.29 -3.16
CA PRO A 85 -17.12 2.54 -4.38
C PRO A 85 -16.92 3.44 -5.61
N GLY A 86 -15.94 3.13 -6.45
CA GLY A 86 -15.49 3.97 -7.56
C GLY A 86 -13.98 3.95 -7.75
N ILE A 87 -13.49 4.62 -8.79
CA ILE A 87 -12.06 4.73 -9.06
C ILE A 87 -11.64 6.19 -8.82
N TRP A 88 -10.69 6.39 -7.91
CA TRP A 88 -10.29 7.71 -7.43
C TRP A 88 -8.84 7.97 -7.81
N LEU A 89 -8.60 8.62 -8.95
CA LEU A 89 -7.26 9.04 -9.34
C LEU A 89 -6.77 10.14 -8.38
N THR A 90 -5.56 10.02 -7.84
CA THR A 90 -4.97 11.00 -6.91
C THR A 90 -3.45 10.99 -6.96
N GLY A 91 -2.83 12.12 -6.63
CA GLY A 91 -1.43 12.20 -6.23
C GLY A 91 -1.23 11.71 -4.79
N ALA A 92 -0.19 12.22 -4.12
CA ALA A 92 0.10 11.85 -2.75
C ALA A 92 -1.05 12.22 -1.77
N ILE A 93 -1.38 11.29 -0.86
CA ILE A 93 -2.31 11.50 0.25
C ILE A 93 -1.51 11.75 1.53
N HIS A 94 -1.64 12.95 2.10
CA HIS A 94 -1.00 13.28 3.38
C HIS A 94 -2.02 13.17 4.51
N LEU A 95 -1.85 12.17 5.38
CA LEU A 95 -2.71 11.97 6.55
C LEU A 95 -2.39 12.98 7.66
N ARG A 96 -3.36 13.14 8.56
CA ARG A 96 -3.28 13.98 9.76
C ARG A 96 -3.65 13.14 10.99
N SER A 97 -3.25 13.58 12.17
CA SER A 97 -3.62 12.92 13.42
C SER A 97 -5.13 12.73 13.55
N HIS A 98 -5.55 11.63 14.17
CA HIS A 98 -6.95 11.30 14.45
C HIS A 98 -7.81 11.03 13.21
N VAL A 99 -7.20 10.70 12.06
CA VAL A 99 -7.90 10.37 10.82
C VAL A 99 -7.81 8.87 10.52
N ASN A 100 -8.97 8.26 10.30
CA ASN A 100 -9.10 6.94 9.67
C ASN A 100 -9.49 7.11 8.21
N LEU A 101 -8.58 6.81 7.28
CA LEU A 101 -8.89 6.70 5.85
C LEU A 101 -9.55 5.35 5.58
N HIS A 102 -10.88 5.34 5.42
CA HIS A 102 -11.65 4.13 5.24
C HIS A 102 -12.05 3.94 3.78
N ILE A 103 -11.54 2.87 3.18
CA ILE A 103 -11.67 2.55 1.76
C ILE A 103 -12.69 1.42 1.62
N GLN A 104 -13.90 1.75 1.17
CA GLN A 104 -14.97 0.77 1.07
C GLN A 104 -14.67 -0.31 0.03
N GLU A 105 -15.27 -1.48 0.21
CA GLU A 105 -15.29 -2.52 -0.82
C GLU A 105 -15.76 -1.94 -2.16
N GLY A 106 -15.07 -2.28 -3.25
CA GLY A 106 -15.34 -1.74 -4.58
C GLY A 106 -14.79 -0.34 -4.85
N ALA A 107 -14.10 0.28 -3.89
CA ALA A 107 -13.32 1.49 -4.12
C ALA A 107 -11.88 1.16 -4.53
N GLU A 108 -11.33 1.89 -5.50
CA GLU A 108 -9.92 1.85 -5.87
C GLU A 108 -9.35 3.27 -5.74
N ILE A 109 -8.38 3.46 -4.84
CA ILE A 109 -7.53 4.65 -4.87
C ILE A 109 -6.40 4.35 -5.86
N ARG A 110 -6.42 5.06 -7.00
CA ARG A 110 -5.42 4.91 -8.05
C ARG A 110 -4.44 6.07 -7.96
N PHE A 111 -3.16 5.77 -7.72
CA PHE A 111 -2.14 6.78 -7.59
C PHE A 111 -1.57 7.17 -8.96
N SER A 112 -1.47 8.48 -9.20
CA SER A 112 -0.95 9.08 -10.44
C SER A 112 0.44 8.56 -10.78
N THR A 113 0.73 8.43 -12.07
CA THR A 113 2.07 8.14 -12.57
C THR A 113 2.87 9.40 -12.86
N ASP A 114 2.33 10.60 -12.63
CA ASP A 114 3.07 11.85 -12.81
C ASP A 114 3.95 12.13 -11.57
N PRO A 115 5.30 12.21 -11.70
CA PRO A 115 6.19 12.55 -10.59
C PRO A 115 5.89 13.92 -9.95
N GLU A 116 5.33 14.88 -10.70
CA GLU A 116 5.01 16.22 -10.18
C GLU A 116 3.89 16.18 -9.13
N ASP A 117 3.02 15.16 -9.17
CA ASP A 117 1.95 14.94 -8.18
C ASP A 117 2.49 14.48 -6.79
N TYR A 118 3.79 14.26 -6.69
CA TYR A 118 4.51 13.89 -5.46
C TYR A 118 5.47 14.97 -4.97
N LEU A 119 5.38 16.17 -5.55
CA LEU A 119 6.07 17.38 -5.11
C LEU A 119 5.12 18.32 -4.33
N PRO A 120 5.64 19.17 -3.43
CA PRO A 120 7.05 19.40 -3.08
C PRO A 120 7.66 18.20 -2.32
N PRO A 121 9.00 18.09 -2.29
CA PRO A 121 9.65 16.96 -1.64
C PRO A 121 9.41 16.97 -0.13
N VAL A 122 9.28 15.78 0.44
CA VAL A 122 9.10 15.57 1.88
C VAL A 122 10.26 14.75 2.44
N PHE A 123 10.43 14.83 3.75
CA PHE A 123 11.43 14.05 4.45
C PHE A 123 11.06 12.58 4.47
N VAL A 124 11.95 11.75 3.95
CA VAL A 124 11.77 10.30 3.87
C VAL A 124 13.07 9.60 4.24
N ARG A 125 12.99 8.27 4.32
CA ARG A 125 14.16 7.40 4.29
C ARG A 125 14.20 6.64 2.98
N TRP A 126 15.32 6.71 2.29
CA TRP A 126 15.57 5.94 1.08
C TRP A 126 16.81 5.07 1.29
N ALA A 127 16.65 3.75 1.22
CA ALA A 127 17.70 2.75 1.47
C ALA A 127 18.50 2.98 2.78
N GLY A 128 17.84 3.43 3.84
CA GLY A 128 18.47 3.70 5.14
C GLY A 128 19.03 5.12 5.32
N PHE A 129 19.00 5.96 4.28
CA PHE A 129 19.47 7.35 4.35
C PHE A 129 18.30 8.31 4.46
N GLU A 130 18.41 9.28 5.36
CA GLU A 130 17.45 10.37 5.52
C GLU A 130 17.68 11.44 4.45
N CYS A 131 16.63 11.80 3.71
CA CYS A 131 16.71 12.79 2.64
C CYS A 131 15.35 13.47 2.41
N TYR A 132 15.35 14.52 1.59
CA TYR A 132 14.12 15.06 1.00
C TYR A 132 13.96 14.47 -0.40
N ASN A 133 12.81 13.85 -0.65
CA ASN A 133 12.51 13.19 -1.93
C ASN A 133 11.00 13.32 -2.25
N TYR A 134 10.56 12.78 -3.37
CA TYR A 134 9.15 12.63 -3.70
C TYR A 134 8.35 12.05 -2.52
N SER A 135 7.12 12.57 -2.34
CA SER A 135 6.20 12.07 -1.34
C SER A 135 5.89 10.59 -1.55
N PRO A 136 5.84 9.78 -0.48
CA PRO A 136 5.17 8.49 -0.53
C PRO A 136 3.71 8.64 -0.98
N LEU A 137 3.14 7.56 -1.55
CA LEU A 137 1.75 7.53 -2.03
C LEU A 137 0.77 7.91 -0.90
N ILE A 138 0.98 7.33 0.28
CA ILE A 138 0.31 7.73 1.52
C ILE A 138 1.40 8.08 2.53
N TYR A 139 1.34 9.30 3.06
CA TYR A 139 2.36 9.85 3.94
C TYR A 139 1.75 10.41 5.21
N ALA A 140 2.39 10.12 6.35
CA ALA A 140 2.05 10.71 7.63
C ALA A 140 3.35 10.97 8.39
N ARG A 141 3.53 12.20 8.86
CA ARG A 141 4.69 12.60 9.67
C ARG A 141 4.20 13.34 10.90
N ASP A 142 4.82 13.04 12.05
CA ASP A 142 4.50 13.66 13.34
C ASP A 142 2.99 13.56 13.67
N CYS A 143 2.38 12.42 13.31
CA CYS A 143 0.96 12.13 13.48
C CYS A 143 0.74 11.02 14.51
N GLN A 144 -0.43 11.04 15.16
CA GLN A 144 -0.88 10.02 16.11
C GLN A 144 -2.31 9.57 15.80
N ASN A 145 -2.67 8.36 16.24
CA ASN A 145 -4.02 7.80 16.09
C ASN A 145 -4.50 7.88 14.63
N ILE A 146 -3.73 7.27 13.72
CA ILE A 146 -4.06 7.18 12.29
C ILE A 146 -4.44 5.75 11.95
N ALA A 147 -5.34 5.58 10.99
CA ALA A 147 -5.69 4.27 10.47
C ALA A 147 -5.97 4.33 8.96
N ILE A 148 -5.72 3.22 8.28
CA ILE A 148 -6.20 2.94 6.94
C ILE A 148 -6.99 1.63 7.07
N THR A 149 -8.27 1.65 6.73
CA THR A 149 -9.18 0.52 6.97
C THR A 149 -10.10 0.27 5.78
N GLY A 150 -10.82 -0.85 5.81
CA GLY A 150 -11.77 -1.25 4.78
C GLY A 150 -11.18 -2.21 3.75
N ASP A 151 -12.04 -2.68 2.84
CA ASP A 151 -11.76 -3.79 1.90
C ASP A 151 -11.53 -3.31 0.47
N GLY A 152 -11.31 -2.01 0.28
CA GLY A 152 -10.98 -1.43 -1.02
C GLY A 152 -9.52 -1.62 -1.44
N CYS A 153 -9.19 -1.12 -2.63
CA CYS A 153 -7.91 -1.32 -3.28
C CYS A 153 -7.05 -0.05 -3.24
N LEU A 154 -5.76 -0.22 -2.95
CA LEU A 154 -4.71 0.79 -3.15
C LEU A 154 -3.88 0.39 -4.36
N ASN A 155 -4.01 1.13 -5.47
CA ASN A 155 -3.32 0.84 -6.72
C ASN A 155 -2.23 1.89 -7.00
N GLY A 156 -0.97 1.53 -6.72
CA GLY A 156 0.19 2.39 -6.92
C GLY A 156 0.68 2.54 -8.37
N GLN A 157 0.07 1.85 -9.33
CA GLN A 157 0.51 1.84 -10.74
C GLN A 157 2.02 1.51 -10.91
N GLY A 158 2.50 0.54 -10.11
CA GLY A 158 3.91 0.15 -9.98
C GLY A 158 4.74 0.03 -11.27
N PRO A 159 4.23 -0.59 -12.35
CA PRO A 159 5.00 -0.77 -13.59
C PRO A 159 5.63 0.50 -14.16
N TYR A 160 5.02 1.68 -13.95
CA TYR A 160 5.61 2.95 -14.38
C TYR A 160 6.93 3.28 -13.63
N TRP A 161 7.02 2.89 -12.36
CA TRP A 161 8.12 3.25 -11.46
C TRP A 161 9.26 2.24 -11.49
N TRP A 162 9.02 0.99 -11.90
CA TRP A 162 10.01 -0.08 -11.79
C TRP A 162 11.27 0.14 -12.64
N ASP A 163 11.14 0.83 -13.78
CA ASP A 163 12.28 1.20 -14.62
C ASP A 163 13.31 2.08 -13.88
N TRP A 164 12.89 2.81 -12.84
CA TRP A 164 13.77 3.64 -12.05
C TRP A 164 14.68 2.81 -11.12
N ALA A 165 14.23 1.63 -10.71
CA ALA A 165 15.04 0.71 -9.92
C ALA A 165 16.19 0.15 -10.76
N GLU A 166 15.91 -0.27 -12.00
CA GLU A 166 16.94 -0.75 -12.93
C GLU A 166 17.96 0.34 -13.27
N LEU A 167 17.49 1.57 -13.47
CA LEU A 167 18.35 2.73 -13.69
C LEU A 167 19.28 2.96 -12.49
N GLN A 168 18.74 2.87 -11.29
CA GLN A 168 19.50 3.09 -10.07
C GLN A 168 20.59 2.03 -9.84
N ASP A 169 20.27 0.75 -10.03
CA ASP A 169 21.23 -0.35 -9.90
C ASP A 169 22.38 -0.20 -10.91
N ARG A 170 22.05 0.13 -12.16
CA ARG A 170 23.05 0.34 -13.20
C ARG A 170 24.00 1.49 -12.86
N VAL A 171 23.46 2.66 -12.49
CA VAL A 171 24.28 3.84 -12.18
C VAL A 171 25.10 3.63 -10.91
N ALA A 172 24.55 2.96 -9.89
CA ALA A 172 25.30 2.59 -8.70
C ALA A 172 26.50 1.70 -9.06
N GLY A 173 26.29 0.68 -9.90
CA GLY A 173 27.36 -0.19 -10.40
C GLY A 173 28.46 0.56 -11.16
N GLU A 174 28.08 1.49 -12.04
CA GLU A 174 29.02 2.35 -12.77
C GLU A 174 29.85 3.23 -11.81
N LEU A 175 29.21 3.80 -10.78
CA LEU A 175 29.86 4.64 -9.78
C LEU A 175 30.88 3.83 -8.94
N TYR A 176 30.50 2.64 -8.48
CA TYR A 176 31.40 1.75 -7.74
C TYR A 176 32.63 1.36 -8.57
N ALA A 177 32.44 1.07 -9.86
CA ALA A 177 33.54 0.75 -10.76
C ALA A 177 34.51 1.92 -11.02
N LEU A 178 34.04 3.16 -10.84
CA LEU A 178 34.86 4.37 -10.98
C LEU A 178 35.67 4.68 -9.71
N VAL A 179 35.09 4.45 -8.52
CA VAL A 179 35.72 4.76 -7.22
C VAL A 179 36.76 3.70 -6.81
N LEU A 180 36.63 2.46 -7.30
CA LEU A 180 37.53 1.34 -6.98
C LEU A 180 38.73 1.19 -7.95
N LYS A 181 38.95 2.16 -8.84
CA LYS A 181 40.15 2.27 -9.69
C LYS A 181 41.06 3.37 -9.18
#